data_AF-A0AAD8Y151-F1
#
_entry.id   AF-A0AAD8Y151-F1
#
_cell.length_a   1.000
_cell.length_b   1.000
_cell.length_c   1.000
_cell.angle_alpha   90.00
_cell.angle_beta   90.00
_cell.angle_gamma   90.00
#
_symmetry.space_group_name_H-M   'P 1'
#
loop_
_entity.id
_entity.type
_entity.pdbx_description
1 polymer ?
#
loop_
_entity_poly.entity_id
_entity_poly.type
_entity_poly.pdbx_seq_one_letter_code
_entity_poly.pdbx_strand_id
1 'polypeptide(L)'
;MMMSRSNLFLCALLIVVATAAVHVADAFAPPIQTSRANHQVFRSSATENEEITTQIPRIPTYNKRATIEGPSIDSKPDYSSISGPMGGFIDSILMSLFRYKLSQRLYHQDNTIPTPDSKLPLTDFMGIIDLATRMNSQNFNRTTIQTMSQDVMVSLFPSFILDRYPTWFAQPFPAFSARMCAWATVVGGTWLMGECEVNDVPEIEGGGKSQGVLVKRCRFLEESQCASICVNSCKIPTQNFFNENMGLPLTMTPDYETGECQFAFGSCRHSKRSG
;
A
#
# COMPACT_ATOMS: atom_id res chain seq x y z
N MET A 1 -0.79 -24.77 -33.25
CA MET A 1 -0.61 -24.18 -31.90
C MET A 1 -1.22 -22.78 -31.93
N MET A 2 -2.54 -22.67 -31.74
CA MET A 2 -3.27 -21.40 -31.85
C MET A 2 -3.27 -20.70 -30.49
N MET A 3 -2.55 -19.58 -30.37
CA MET A 3 -2.76 -18.64 -29.26
C MET A 3 -4.18 -18.09 -29.37
N SER A 4 -5.03 -18.43 -28.40
CA SER A 4 -6.39 -17.90 -28.29
C SER A 4 -6.36 -16.37 -28.17
N ARG A 5 -7.34 -15.68 -28.77
CA ARG A 5 -7.50 -14.21 -28.73
C ARG A 5 -7.48 -13.65 -27.30
N SER A 6 -7.80 -14.48 -26.29
CA SER A 6 -7.68 -14.18 -24.86
C SER A 6 -6.25 -13.92 -24.40
N ASN A 7 -5.25 -14.63 -24.94
CA ASN A 7 -3.83 -14.43 -24.60
C ASN A 7 -3.27 -13.15 -25.21
N LEU A 8 -3.82 -12.71 -26.34
CA LEU A 8 -3.43 -11.47 -27.00
C LEU A 8 -3.94 -10.24 -26.22
N PHE A 9 -5.13 -10.34 -25.62
CA PHE A 9 -5.66 -9.31 -24.71
C PHE A 9 -4.98 -9.29 -23.35
N LEU A 10 -4.56 -10.45 -22.83
CA LEU A 10 -3.75 -10.55 -21.61
C LEU A 10 -2.37 -9.87 -21.80
N CYS A 11 -1.74 -10.12 -22.94
CA CYS A 11 -0.54 -9.39 -23.36
C CYS A 11 -0.82 -7.89 -23.52
N ALA A 12 -1.95 -7.49 -24.11
CA ALA A 12 -2.28 -6.08 -24.30
C ALA A 12 -2.53 -5.35 -22.97
N LEU A 13 -3.17 -5.98 -21.98
CA LEU A 13 -3.38 -5.41 -20.64
C LEU A 13 -2.07 -5.31 -19.86
N LEU A 14 -1.20 -6.32 -19.96
CA LEU A 14 0.16 -6.31 -19.39
C LEU A 14 1.06 -5.26 -20.06
N ILE A 15 0.98 -5.14 -21.38
CA ILE A 15 1.64 -4.09 -22.15
C ILE A 15 1.09 -2.74 -21.74
N VAL A 16 -0.20 -2.56 -21.48
CA VAL A 16 -0.78 -1.28 -21.04
C VAL A 16 -0.35 -0.91 -19.61
N VAL A 17 -0.29 -1.87 -18.68
CA VAL A 17 0.22 -1.62 -17.32
C VAL A 17 1.72 -1.29 -17.36
N ALA A 18 2.49 -1.98 -18.20
CA ALA A 18 3.92 -1.70 -18.40
C ALA A 18 4.18 -0.41 -19.20
N THR A 19 3.39 -0.09 -20.22
CA THR A 19 3.53 1.11 -21.07
C THR A 19 2.96 2.35 -20.40
N ALA A 20 1.97 2.24 -19.51
CA ALA A 20 1.56 3.35 -18.65
C ALA A 20 2.70 3.76 -17.71
N ALA A 21 3.51 2.81 -17.22
CA ALA A 21 4.72 3.12 -16.44
C ALA A 21 5.81 3.80 -17.30
N VAL A 22 5.92 3.44 -18.60
CA VAL A 22 6.88 4.04 -19.54
C VAL A 22 6.44 5.42 -20.04
N HIS A 23 5.17 5.65 -20.35
CA HIS A 23 4.68 6.96 -20.81
C HIS A 23 4.62 8.02 -19.72
N VAL A 24 4.66 7.63 -18.44
CA VAL A 24 4.83 8.58 -17.33
C VAL A 24 6.28 9.11 -17.29
N ALA A 25 7.27 8.38 -17.83
CA ALA A 25 8.67 8.84 -17.88
C ALA A 25 8.89 10.05 -18.82
N ASP A 26 8.11 10.18 -19.90
CA ASP A 26 8.24 11.29 -20.87
C ASP A 26 7.63 12.61 -20.39
N ALA A 27 6.90 12.61 -19.27
CA ALA A 27 6.33 13.82 -18.65
C ALA A 27 7.23 14.43 -17.56
N PHE A 28 8.35 13.79 -17.21
CA PHE A 28 9.28 14.27 -16.18
C PHE A 28 10.44 15.09 -16.75
N ALA A 29 10.12 16.25 -17.32
CA ALA A 29 11.07 17.36 -17.40
C ALA A 29 10.61 18.45 -16.43
N PRO A 30 11.24 18.63 -15.26
CA PRO A 30 10.86 19.69 -14.35
C PRO A 30 11.29 21.06 -14.92
N PRO A 31 10.43 22.09 -14.91
CA PRO A 31 10.86 23.45 -15.18
C PRO A 31 11.71 23.95 -14.00
N ILE A 32 12.93 24.40 -14.31
CA ILE A 32 13.84 25.04 -13.36
C ILE A 32 13.20 26.35 -12.90
N GLN A 33 12.75 26.42 -11.64
CA GLN A 33 12.45 27.67 -10.97
C GLN A 33 13.41 27.89 -9.80
N THR A 34 14.38 28.77 -10.05
CA THR A 34 15.25 29.36 -9.04
C THR A 34 14.46 30.30 -8.15
N SER A 35 14.23 29.94 -6.88
CA SER A 35 13.72 30.87 -5.87
C SER A 35 14.79 31.16 -4.83
N ARG A 36 15.18 32.44 -4.75
CA ARG A 36 16.09 33.02 -3.75
C ARG A 36 15.47 32.92 -2.36
N ALA A 37 16.13 32.23 -1.43
CA ALA A 37 15.81 32.29 0.00
C ALA A 37 16.52 33.51 0.64
N ASN A 38 15.73 34.43 1.20
CA ASN A 38 16.22 35.50 2.06
C ASN A 38 16.39 34.97 3.49
N HIS A 39 17.62 35.08 4.00
CA HIS A 39 17.98 34.89 5.40
C HIS A 39 17.36 36.01 6.24
N GLN A 40 16.62 35.66 7.29
CA GLN A 40 16.48 36.56 8.43
C GLN A 40 16.62 35.80 9.74
N VAL A 41 17.64 36.25 10.46
CA VAL A 41 18.11 35.86 11.78
C VAL A 41 17.07 36.27 12.82
N PHE A 42 16.71 35.37 13.75
CA PHE A 42 16.12 35.80 15.02
C PHE A 42 16.92 35.25 16.20
N ARG A 43 17.24 36.17 17.09
CA ARG A 43 18.28 36.15 18.10
C ARG A 43 17.69 35.73 19.44
N SER A 44 18.44 34.88 20.15
CA SER A 44 18.25 34.49 21.55
C SER A 44 18.02 35.68 22.49
N SER A 45 17.11 35.52 23.44
CA SER A 45 17.16 36.20 24.74
C SER A 45 16.64 35.26 25.82
N ALA A 46 17.50 34.96 26.79
CA ALA A 46 17.21 34.25 28.03
C ALA A 46 17.14 35.25 29.18
N THR A 47 16.17 35.09 30.08
CA THR A 47 16.15 35.44 31.53
C THR A 47 14.78 35.00 32.05
N GLU A 48 14.65 33.93 32.84
CA GLU A 48 14.85 33.85 34.31
C GLU A 48 13.48 33.92 35.02
N ASN A 49 13.07 32.83 35.68
CA ASN A 49 12.52 32.85 37.05
C ASN A 49 12.23 31.44 37.61
N GLU A 50 12.50 31.37 38.90
CA GLU A 50 12.54 30.26 39.85
C GLU A 50 11.24 29.49 40.09
N GLU A 51 11.44 28.25 40.57
CA GLU A 51 10.61 27.46 41.49
C GLU A 51 9.10 27.31 41.22
N ILE A 52 8.73 26.19 40.58
CA ILE A 52 7.61 25.34 41.04
C ILE A 52 8.05 23.88 40.96
N THR A 53 8.68 23.39 42.02
CA THR A 53 8.75 21.96 42.30
C THR A 53 7.39 21.54 42.81
N THR A 54 6.56 20.93 41.97
CA THR A 54 5.68 19.82 42.34
C THR A 54 4.91 19.31 41.12
N GLN A 55 4.87 17.99 40.98
CA GLN A 55 4.07 17.19 40.03
C GLN A 55 4.73 16.91 38.67
N ILE A 56 5.77 16.07 38.69
CA ILE A 56 6.07 15.18 37.56
C ILE A 56 4.82 14.29 37.36
N PRO A 57 4.11 14.35 36.22
CA PRO A 57 3.04 13.40 35.94
C PRO A 57 3.64 11.99 35.95
N ARG A 58 3.01 11.06 36.68
CA ARG A 58 3.41 9.65 36.64
C ARG A 58 3.44 9.22 35.17
N ILE A 59 4.60 8.76 34.70
CA ILE A 59 4.73 8.07 33.41
C ILE A 59 3.66 6.98 33.42
N PRO A 60 2.69 7.00 32.49
CA PRO A 60 1.66 5.98 32.47
C PRO A 60 2.36 4.62 32.33
N THR A 61 2.10 3.73 33.29
CA THR A 61 2.62 2.37 33.29
C THR A 61 2.25 1.70 31.97
N TYR A 62 3.26 1.42 31.14
CA TYR A 62 3.11 0.77 29.85
C TYR A 62 2.42 -0.59 30.04
N ASN A 63 1.15 -0.65 29.65
CA ASN A 63 0.36 -1.87 29.73
C ASN A 63 0.74 -2.74 28.54
N LYS A 64 1.63 -3.73 28.77
CA LYS A 64 2.07 -4.71 27.77
C LYS A 64 0.94 -5.38 26.96
N ARG A 65 -0.31 -5.32 27.45
CA ARG A 65 -1.49 -5.88 26.77
C ARG A 65 -1.97 -5.09 25.55
N ALA A 66 -1.44 -3.89 25.29
CA ALA A 66 -1.85 -3.06 24.15
C ALA A 66 -0.97 -3.23 22.90
N THR A 67 0.11 -4.01 22.98
CA THR A 67 1.08 -4.19 21.90
C THR A 67 1.22 -5.68 21.58
N ILE A 68 1.14 -6.01 20.29
CA ILE A 68 1.44 -7.35 19.81
C ILE A 68 2.97 -7.44 19.72
N GLU A 69 3.56 -8.49 20.28
CA GLU A 69 4.98 -8.78 20.12
C GLU A 69 5.18 -9.20 18.66
N GLY A 70 5.58 -8.22 17.85
CA GLY A 70 5.93 -8.44 16.46
C GLY A 70 7.13 -9.38 16.34
N PRO A 71 7.51 -9.73 15.11
CA PRO A 71 8.47 -10.80 14.91
C PRO A 71 9.88 -10.30 15.24
N SER A 72 10.80 -11.22 15.52
CA SER A 72 12.15 -10.84 15.95
C SER A 72 12.89 -9.96 14.92
N ILE A 73 13.58 -8.94 15.40
CA ILE A 73 14.38 -8.02 14.57
C ILE A 73 15.53 -8.77 13.88
N ASP A 74 16.10 -9.79 14.53
CA ASP A 74 17.18 -10.60 13.97
C ASP A 74 16.74 -11.38 12.71
N SER A 75 15.43 -11.65 12.59
CA SER A 75 14.83 -12.29 11.41
C SER A 75 14.39 -11.30 10.32
N LYS A 76 14.64 -10.00 10.48
CA LYS A 76 14.22 -8.97 9.51
C LYS A 76 14.95 -9.19 8.18
N PRO A 77 14.22 -9.37 7.06
CA PRO A 77 14.83 -9.50 5.75
C PRO A 77 15.52 -8.22 5.31
N ASP A 78 16.61 -8.36 4.54
CA ASP A 78 17.17 -7.23 3.80
C ASP A 78 16.32 -6.94 2.57
N TYR A 79 15.34 -6.05 2.73
CA TYR A 79 14.45 -5.65 1.64
C TYR A 79 15.15 -4.98 0.45
N SER A 80 16.40 -4.53 0.59
CA SER A 80 17.16 -3.99 -0.56
C SER A 80 17.63 -5.08 -1.52
N SER A 81 17.76 -6.32 -1.01
CA SER A 81 18.13 -7.50 -1.79
C SER A 81 16.94 -8.19 -2.46
N ILE A 82 15.70 -7.83 -2.06
CA ILE A 82 14.47 -8.41 -2.59
C ILE A 82 13.95 -7.54 -3.73
N SER A 83 14.02 -8.06 -4.95
CA SER A 83 13.43 -7.43 -6.13
C SER A 83 12.31 -8.27 -6.71
N GLY A 84 11.32 -7.62 -7.30
CA GLY A 84 10.25 -8.29 -8.02
C GLY A 84 10.73 -9.03 -9.27
N PRO A 85 9.89 -9.89 -9.86
CA PRO A 85 10.24 -10.66 -11.05
C PRO A 85 10.62 -9.80 -12.27
N MET A 86 10.24 -8.52 -12.27
CA MET A 86 10.57 -7.54 -13.32
C MET A 86 11.91 -6.83 -13.11
N GLY A 87 12.56 -7.04 -11.96
CA GLY A 87 13.87 -6.48 -11.60
C GLY A 87 13.82 -5.12 -10.91
N GLY A 88 14.89 -4.79 -10.18
CA GLY A 88 14.96 -3.61 -9.29
C GLY A 88 14.80 -2.25 -9.97
N PHE A 89 15.09 -2.15 -11.28
CA PHE A 89 14.85 -0.92 -12.04
C PHE A 89 13.35 -0.62 -12.16
N ILE A 90 12.55 -1.63 -12.53
CA ILE A 90 11.09 -1.49 -12.64
C ILE A 90 10.49 -1.26 -11.25
N ASP A 91 10.98 -1.95 -10.23
CA ASP A 91 10.56 -1.72 -8.84
C ASP A 91 10.78 -0.26 -8.40
N SER A 92 11.89 0.36 -8.79
CA SER A 92 12.18 1.77 -8.50
C SER A 92 11.21 2.72 -9.20
N ILE A 93 10.80 2.40 -10.43
CA ILE A 93 9.76 3.16 -11.17
C ILE A 93 8.40 3.00 -10.48
N LEU A 94 8.00 1.77 -10.17
CA LEU A 94 6.73 1.49 -9.50
C LEU A 94 6.65 2.17 -8.14
N MET A 95 7.73 2.11 -7.37
CA MET A 95 7.85 2.82 -6.09
C MET A 95 7.70 4.33 -6.28
N SER A 96 8.43 4.92 -7.22
CA SER A 96 8.36 6.37 -7.49
C SER A 96 6.95 6.79 -7.92
N LEU A 97 6.30 6.01 -8.80
CA LEU A 97 4.93 6.26 -9.26
C LEU A 97 3.93 6.16 -8.10
N PHE A 98 4.00 5.08 -7.31
CA PHE A 98 3.17 4.90 -6.15
C PHE A 98 3.36 6.04 -5.16
N ARG A 99 4.62 6.41 -4.91
CA ARG A 99 4.99 7.47 -3.98
C ARG A 99 4.47 8.83 -4.43
N TYR A 100 4.55 9.12 -5.72
CA TYR A 100 4.00 10.33 -6.32
C TYR A 100 2.46 10.37 -6.23
N LYS A 101 1.79 9.27 -6.56
CA LYS A 101 0.32 9.18 -6.47
C LYS A 101 -0.17 9.30 -5.04
N LEU A 102 0.56 8.71 -4.09
CA LEU A 102 0.29 8.85 -2.67
C LEU A 102 0.39 10.32 -2.24
N SER A 103 1.50 11.02 -2.49
CA SER A 103 1.59 12.45 -2.11
C SER A 103 0.57 13.32 -2.81
N GLN A 104 0.32 13.08 -4.11
CA GLN A 104 -0.68 13.81 -4.89
C GLN A 104 -2.07 13.69 -4.26
N ARG A 105 -2.47 12.49 -3.85
CA ARG A 105 -3.79 12.25 -3.24
C ARG A 105 -3.90 12.79 -1.82
N LEU A 106 -2.83 12.72 -1.03
CA LEU A 106 -2.84 13.25 0.34
C LEU A 106 -2.76 14.79 0.39
N TYR A 107 -2.14 15.42 -0.60
CA TYR A 107 -2.08 16.88 -0.73
C TYR A 107 -3.32 17.51 -1.41
N HIS A 108 -4.30 16.70 -1.82
CA HIS A 108 -5.49 17.20 -2.52
C HIS A 108 -6.25 18.24 -1.69
N GLN A 109 -6.76 19.29 -2.34
CA GLN A 109 -7.42 20.43 -1.68
C GLN A 109 -8.74 20.05 -0.99
N ASP A 110 -9.40 19.01 -1.48
CA ASP A 110 -10.65 18.50 -0.90
C ASP A 110 -10.43 17.76 0.44
N ASN A 111 -9.18 17.42 0.78
CA ASN A 111 -8.87 16.79 2.05
C ASN A 111 -8.95 17.80 3.19
N THR A 112 -9.55 17.40 4.31
CA THR A 112 -9.65 18.24 5.51
C THR A 112 -8.28 18.69 6.00
N ILE A 113 -7.27 17.82 5.89
CA ILE A 113 -5.89 18.11 6.28
C ILE A 113 -4.96 17.71 5.12
N PRO A 114 -4.51 18.68 4.30
CA PRO A 114 -3.53 18.43 3.26
C PRO A 114 -2.22 17.95 3.85
N THR A 115 -1.71 16.82 3.36
CA THR A 115 -0.44 16.25 3.81
C THR A 115 0.63 16.53 2.76
N PRO A 116 1.65 17.36 3.07
CA PRO A 116 2.71 17.66 2.12
C PRO A 116 3.57 16.42 1.84
N ASP A 117 4.31 16.46 0.73
CA ASP A 117 5.22 15.38 0.36
C ASP A 117 6.30 15.12 1.44
N SER A 118 6.90 13.93 1.45
CA SER A 118 8.06 13.62 2.30
C SER A 118 9.30 14.28 1.71
N LYS A 119 10.27 14.54 2.57
CA LYS A 119 11.57 15.09 2.17
C LYS A 119 12.53 14.02 1.66
N LEU A 120 12.18 12.75 1.82
CA LEU A 120 12.97 11.61 1.35
C LEU A 120 12.89 11.47 -0.17
N PRO A 121 13.89 10.84 -0.81
CA PRO A 121 13.86 10.57 -2.25
C PRO A 121 12.61 9.80 -2.69
N LEU A 122 12.15 10.02 -3.92
CA LEU A 122 10.99 9.29 -4.47
C LEU A 122 11.20 7.77 -4.53
N THR A 123 12.46 7.34 -4.64
CA THR A 123 12.87 5.94 -4.63
C THR A 123 13.17 5.41 -3.22
N ASP A 124 12.84 6.16 -2.17
CA ASP A 124 13.00 5.71 -0.79
C ASP A 124 11.65 5.22 -0.24
N PHE A 125 11.61 3.94 0.13
CA PHE A 125 10.44 3.31 0.72
C PHE A 125 10.01 3.99 2.03
N MET A 126 10.96 4.51 2.82
CA MET A 126 10.64 5.22 4.05
C MET A 126 9.85 6.51 3.79
N GLY A 127 9.96 7.08 2.58
CA GLY A 127 9.11 8.18 2.16
C GLY A 127 7.63 7.78 2.07
N ILE A 128 7.32 6.53 1.72
CA ILE A 128 5.95 5.99 1.71
C ILE A 128 5.45 5.83 3.15
N ILE A 129 6.29 5.24 4.00
CA ILE A 129 5.96 5.01 5.42
C ILE A 129 5.73 6.33 6.17
N ASP A 130 6.55 7.35 5.91
CA ASP A 130 6.35 8.71 6.44
C ASP A 130 4.97 9.27 6.06
N LEU A 131 4.57 9.17 4.79
CA LEU A 131 3.24 9.63 4.36
C LEU A 131 2.10 8.82 4.96
N ALA A 132 2.22 7.49 4.99
CA ALA A 132 1.20 6.63 5.58
C ALA A 132 1.03 6.93 7.08
N THR A 133 2.14 7.13 7.79
CA THR A 133 2.16 7.49 9.21
C THR A 133 1.53 8.87 9.42
N ARG A 134 1.90 9.88 8.62
CA ARG A 134 1.32 11.22 8.72
C ARG A 134 -0.18 11.22 8.43
N MET A 135 -0.62 10.56 7.35
CA MET A 135 -2.04 10.39 7.03
C MET A 135 -2.81 9.77 8.21
N ASN A 136 -2.29 8.71 8.85
CA ASN A 136 -2.96 8.08 9.99
C ASN A 136 -2.93 8.95 11.25
N SER A 137 -1.86 9.69 11.50
CA SER A 137 -1.74 10.55 12.68
C SER A 137 -2.57 11.82 12.60
N GLN A 138 -2.81 12.33 11.38
CA GLN A 138 -3.55 13.56 11.14
C GLN A 138 -5.07 13.34 11.11
N ASN A 139 -5.51 12.12 10.77
CA ASN A 139 -6.93 11.81 10.61
C ASN A 139 -7.45 10.90 11.73
N PHE A 140 -8.42 11.38 12.51
CA PHE A 140 -9.03 10.57 13.57
C PHE A 140 -10.05 9.55 13.04
N ASN A 141 -10.61 9.78 11.85
CA ASN A 141 -11.60 8.90 11.25
C ASN A 141 -10.94 7.85 10.35
N ARG A 142 -11.02 6.59 10.75
CA ARG A 142 -10.53 5.44 9.98
C ARG A 142 -11.13 5.36 8.58
N THR A 143 -12.40 5.72 8.40
CA THR A 143 -13.06 5.66 7.09
C THR A 143 -12.43 6.64 6.12
N THR A 144 -12.08 7.85 6.58
CA THR A 144 -11.39 8.85 5.75
C THR A 144 -10.03 8.32 5.30
N ILE A 145 -9.23 7.75 6.21
CA ILE A 145 -7.93 7.13 5.88
C ILE A 145 -8.12 6.01 4.85
N GLN A 146 -9.13 5.17 5.05
CA GLN A 146 -9.39 4.03 4.19
C GLN A 146 -9.81 4.47 2.77
N THR A 147 -10.70 5.46 2.66
CA THR A 147 -11.12 6.03 1.38
C THR A 147 -9.96 6.72 0.67
N MET A 148 -9.17 7.53 1.36
CA MET A 148 -7.98 8.17 0.76
C MET A 148 -6.98 7.13 0.24
N SER A 149 -6.77 6.05 1.00
CA SER A 149 -5.87 4.96 0.62
C SER A 149 -6.43 4.15 -0.57
N GLN A 150 -7.75 3.96 -0.63
CA GLN A 150 -8.43 3.33 -1.76
C GLN A 150 -8.30 4.19 -3.03
N ASP A 151 -8.47 5.50 -2.91
CA ASP A 151 -8.30 6.46 -4.00
C ASP A 151 -6.89 6.47 -4.57
N VAL A 152 -5.87 6.27 -3.73
CA VAL A 152 -4.49 6.07 -4.20
C VAL A 152 -4.43 4.85 -5.11
N MET A 153 -4.97 3.70 -4.70
CA MET A 153 -5.00 2.51 -5.55
C MET A 153 -5.77 2.72 -6.84
N VAL A 154 -6.97 3.32 -6.78
CA VAL A 154 -7.75 3.65 -7.98
C VAL A 154 -6.92 4.51 -8.94
N SER A 155 -6.14 5.46 -8.42
CA SER A 155 -5.32 6.36 -9.23
C SER A 155 -4.08 5.73 -9.89
N LEU A 156 -3.71 4.50 -9.49
CA LEU A 156 -2.64 3.73 -10.13
C LEU A 156 -3.11 3.08 -11.42
N PHE A 157 -4.42 2.91 -11.60
CA PHE A 157 -5.00 2.26 -12.77
C PHE A 157 -5.69 3.29 -13.68
N PRO A 158 -5.56 3.14 -15.01
CA PRO A 158 -6.40 3.88 -15.95
C PRO A 158 -7.89 3.58 -15.73
N SER A 159 -8.74 4.61 -15.70
CA SER A 159 -10.18 4.48 -15.41
C SER A 159 -10.89 3.47 -16.33
N PHE A 160 -10.55 3.44 -17.61
CA PHE A 160 -11.17 2.50 -18.56
C PHE A 160 -10.91 1.03 -18.23
N ILE A 161 -9.82 0.70 -17.50
CA ILE A 161 -9.55 -0.66 -17.05
C ILE A 161 -10.51 -0.99 -15.91
N LEU A 162 -10.61 -0.11 -14.91
CA LEU A 162 -11.50 -0.30 -13.75
C LEU A 162 -12.97 -0.42 -14.18
N ASP A 163 -13.41 0.40 -15.12
CA ASP A 163 -14.81 0.36 -15.60
C ASP A 163 -15.16 -0.94 -16.35
N ARG A 164 -14.19 -1.52 -17.07
CA ARG A 164 -14.44 -2.67 -17.95
C ARG A 164 -14.11 -4.00 -17.31
N TYR A 165 -13.15 -4.02 -16.39
CA TYR A 165 -12.63 -5.25 -15.79
C TYR A 165 -13.71 -6.12 -15.13
N PRO A 166 -14.66 -5.58 -14.33
CA PRO A 166 -15.70 -6.39 -13.71
C PRO A 166 -16.52 -7.17 -14.74
N THR A 167 -17.01 -6.49 -15.77
CA THR A 167 -17.90 -7.07 -16.78
C THR A 167 -17.16 -8.00 -17.75
N TRP A 168 -15.89 -7.73 -18.06
CA TRP A 168 -15.14 -8.50 -19.06
C TRP A 168 -14.36 -9.68 -18.47
N PHE A 169 -13.99 -9.62 -17.18
CA PHE A 169 -13.13 -10.63 -16.56
C PHE A 169 -13.69 -11.16 -15.25
N ALA A 170 -13.96 -10.30 -14.26
CA ALA A 170 -14.29 -10.76 -12.91
C ALA A 170 -15.60 -11.55 -12.83
N GLN A 171 -16.67 -11.05 -13.47
CA GLN A 171 -17.97 -11.70 -13.49
C GLN A 171 -18.03 -12.92 -14.43
N PRO A 172 -17.55 -12.87 -15.68
CA PRO A 172 -17.65 -14.03 -16.59
C PRO A 172 -16.66 -15.14 -16.24
N PHE A 173 -15.51 -14.82 -15.65
CA PHE A 173 -14.44 -15.79 -15.36
C PHE A 173 -13.86 -15.58 -13.95
N PRO A 174 -14.65 -15.71 -12.87
CA PRO A 174 -14.24 -15.34 -11.52
C PRO A 174 -13.00 -16.10 -11.05
N ALA A 175 -12.93 -17.41 -11.32
CA ALA A 175 -11.80 -18.20 -10.89
C ALA A 175 -10.50 -17.87 -11.65
N PHE A 176 -10.61 -17.55 -12.95
CA PHE A 176 -9.48 -17.11 -13.77
C PHE A 176 -9.01 -15.72 -13.36
N SER A 177 -9.96 -14.81 -13.16
CA SER A 177 -9.72 -13.45 -12.67
C SER A 177 -8.97 -13.45 -11.34
N ALA A 178 -9.42 -14.27 -10.37
CA ALA A 178 -8.74 -14.47 -9.09
C ALA A 178 -7.28 -14.95 -9.25
N ARG A 179 -7.02 -15.94 -10.11
CA ARG A 179 -5.66 -16.43 -10.37
C ARG A 179 -4.77 -15.37 -11.02
N MET A 180 -5.34 -14.62 -11.97
CA MET A 180 -4.63 -13.54 -12.66
C MET A 180 -4.28 -12.41 -11.68
N CYS A 181 -5.20 -12.01 -10.81
CA CYS A 181 -4.93 -11.03 -9.75
C CYS A 181 -3.88 -11.53 -8.76
N ALA A 182 -3.96 -12.78 -8.30
CA ALA A 182 -2.95 -13.36 -7.41
C ALA A 182 -1.54 -13.28 -8.03
N TRP A 183 -1.40 -13.73 -9.27
CA TRP A 183 -0.14 -13.65 -9.99
C TRP A 183 0.32 -12.20 -10.21
N ALA A 184 -0.57 -11.30 -10.63
CA ALA A 184 -0.24 -9.89 -10.85
C ALA A 184 0.19 -9.19 -9.56
N THR A 185 -0.42 -9.53 -8.42
CA THR A 185 -0.04 -9.03 -7.09
C THR A 185 1.36 -9.47 -6.71
N VAL A 186 1.77 -10.72 -6.98
CA VAL A 186 3.16 -11.15 -6.74
C VAL A 186 4.12 -10.38 -7.64
N VAL A 187 3.83 -10.30 -8.94
CA VAL A 187 4.73 -9.65 -9.91
C VAL A 187 4.90 -8.16 -9.65
N GLY A 188 3.81 -7.43 -9.39
CA GLY A 188 3.81 -5.99 -9.19
C GLY A 188 3.98 -5.51 -7.75
N GLY A 189 3.81 -6.41 -6.77
CA GLY A 189 3.75 -6.07 -5.35
C GLY A 189 4.98 -6.47 -4.52
N THR A 190 5.93 -7.24 -5.08
CA THR A 190 7.11 -7.73 -4.35
C THR A 190 7.97 -6.58 -3.78
N TRP A 191 8.16 -5.48 -4.52
CA TRP A 191 8.93 -4.32 -4.02
C TRP A 191 8.27 -3.63 -2.81
N LEU A 192 6.93 -3.68 -2.74
CA LEU A 192 6.10 -3.03 -1.74
C LEU A 192 5.91 -3.90 -0.49
N MET A 193 5.75 -5.20 -0.69
CA MET A 193 5.38 -6.16 0.36
C MET A 193 6.54 -7.09 0.77
N GLY A 194 7.60 -7.22 -0.01
CA GLY A 194 8.67 -8.21 0.21
C GLY A 194 8.39 -9.53 -0.49
N GLU A 195 9.00 -10.62 -0.02
CA GLU A 195 8.86 -11.94 -0.63
C GLU A 195 7.39 -12.42 -0.61
N CYS A 196 6.86 -12.70 -1.80
CA CYS A 196 5.49 -13.15 -2.01
C CYS A 196 5.47 -14.40 -2.91
N GLU A 197 4.57 -15.32 -2.64
CA GLU A 197 4.33 -16.49 -3.51
C GLU A 197 2.84 -16.75 -3.72
N VAL A 198 2.50 -17.28 -4.89
CA VAL A 198 1.13 -17.71 -5.18
C VAL A 198 0.89 -19.06 -4.50
N ASN A 199 -0.22 -19.16 -3.76
CA ASN A 199 -0.63 -20.39 -3.10
C ASN A 199 -2.10 -20.74 -3.38
N ASP A 200 -2.49 -21.94 -2.95
CA ASP A 200 -3.86 -22.41 -3.01
C ASP A 200 -4.62 -21.97 -1.75
N VAL A 201 -5.90 -21.64 -1.89
CA VAL A 201 -6.78 -21.22 -0.77
C VAL A 201 -7.92 -22.23 -0.63
N PRO A 202 -7.75 -23.29 0.19
CA PRO A 202 -8.71 -24.38 0.28
C PRO A 202 -10.08 -23.94 0.81
N GLU A 203 -10.17 -22.79 1.49
CA GLU A 203 -11.43 -22.22 2.01
C GLU A 203 -12.38 -21.71 0.91
N ILE A 204 -11.91 -21.57 -0.33
CA ILE A 204 -12.73 -21.16 -1.47
C ILE A 204 -13.39 -22.40 -2.08
N GLU A 205 -14.68 -22.30 -2.43
CA GLU A 205 -15.40 -23.38 -3.12
C GLU A 205 -14.65 -23.81 -4.39
N GLY A 206 -14.36 -25.11 -4.52
CA GLY A 206 -13.53 -25.65 -5.60
C GLY A 206 -12.02 -25.64 -5.31
N GLY A 207 -11.61 -25.38 -4.06
CA GLY A 207 -10.24 -25.57 -3.56
C GLY A 207 -9.27 -24.42 -3.88
N GLY A 208 -9.77 -23.29 -4.40
CA GLY A 208 -9.03 -22.04 -4.54
C GLY A 208 -7.64 -22.12 -5.20
N LYS A 209 -7.46 -23.02 -6.19
CA LYS A 209 -6.14 -23.29 -6.77
C LYS A 209 -5.52 -22.04 -7.39
N SER A 210 -4.35 -21.65 -6.90
CA SER A 210 -3.55 -20.48 -7.29
C SER A 210 -4.30 -19.15 -7.18
N GLN A 211 -5.22 -19.04 -6.22
CA GLN A 211 -6.01 -17.83 -5.95
C GLN A 211 -5.56 -17.09 -4.70
N GLY A 212 -4.51 -17.59 -4.02
CA GLY A 212 -3.93 -16.94 -2.87
C GLY A 212 -2.59 -16.30 -3.17
N VAL A 213 -2.23 -15.32 -2.35
CA VAL A 213 -0.85 -14.83 -2.25
C VAL A 213 -0.46 -14.86 -0.79
N LEU A 214 0.65 -15.53 -0.48
CA LEU A 214 1.28 -15.48 0.82
C LEU A 214 2.46 -14.51 0.75
N VAL A 215 2.38 -13.43 1.52
CA VAL A 215 3.53 -12.56 1.80
C VAL A 215 4.25 -13.13 3.02
N LYS A 216 5.51 -13.55 2.87
CA LYS A 216 6.27 -14.20 3.94
C LYS A 216 6.67 -13.24 5.05
N ARG A 217 7.00 -12.00 4.68
CA ARG A 217 7.34 -10.96 5.65
C ARG A 217 7.07 -9.56 5.10
N CYS A 218 5.89 -9.04 5.42
CA CYS A 218 5.34 -7.83 4.83
C CYS A 218 6.18 -6.58 5.17
N ARG A 219 6.89 -6.04 4.18
CA ARG A 219 7.71 -4.83 4.30
C ARG A 219 6.91 -3.62 4.82
N PHE A 220 5.69 -3.41 4.32
CA PHE A 220 4.87 -2.29 4.77
C PHE A 220 4.48 -2.40 6.25
N LEU A 221 4.12 -3.61 6.71
CA LEU A 221 3.82 -3.85 8.13
C LEU A 221 5.08 -3.71 8.99
N GLU A 222 6.19 -4.28 8.54
CA GLU A 222 7.50 -4.25 9.22
C GLU A 222 8.00 -2.82 9.43
N GLU A 223 7.99 -1.99 8.38
CA GLU A 223 8.54 -0.63 8.47
C GLU A 223 7.56 0.36 9.11
N SER A 224 6.25 0.12 9.05
CA SER A 224 5.26 0.98 9.73
C SER A 224 5.14 0.71 11.23
N GLN A 225 5.52 -0.49 11.68
CA GLN A 225 5.51 -0.92 13.09
C GLN A 225 4.17 -0.67 13.82
N CYS A 226 3.06 -0.61 13.07
CA CYS A 226 1.75 -0.26 13.61
C CYS A 226 0.63 -1.01 12.88
N ALA A 227 -0.01 -1.93 13.59
CA ALA A 227 -1.14 -2.70 13.06
C ALA A 227 -2.28 -1.80 12.56
N SER A 228 -2.50 -0.64 13.20
CA SER A 228 -3.52 0.32 12.75
C SER A 228 -3.21 0.90 11.37
N ILE A 229 -1.94 1.24 11.08
CA ILE A 229 -1.52 1.72 9.76
C ILE A 229 -1.70 0.61 8.73
N CYS A 230 -1.28 -0.62 9.03
CA CYS A 230 -1.49 -1.77 8.15
C CYS A 230 -2.98 -1.97 7.80
N VAL A 231 -3.86 -1.96 8.80
CA VAL A 231 -5.30 -2.17 8.60
C VAL A 231 -5.93 -1.05 7.78
N ASN A 232 -5.66 0.20 8.13
CA ASN A 232 -6.37 1.35 7.57
C ASN A 232 -5.78 1.86 6.27
N SER A 233 -4.51 1.61 5.98
CA SER A 233 -3.85 2.07 4.75
C SER A 233 -3.58 0.98 3.72
N CYS A 234 -3.51 -0.29 4.13
CA CYS A 234 -3.29 -1.40 3.21
C CYS A 234 -4.50 -2.34 3.18
N LYS A 235 -4.81 -3.04 4.28
CA LYS A 235 -5.80 -4.13 4.29
C LYS A 235 -7.18 -3.71 3.81
N ILE A 236 -7.87 -2.85 4.57
CA ILE A 236 -9.26 -2.49 4.28
C ILE A 236 -9.37 -1.76 2.94
N PRO A 237 -8.50 -0.78 2.62
CA PRO A 237 -8.52 -0.12 1.32
C PRO A 237 -8.37 -1.11 0.16
N THR A 238 -7.44 -2.06 0.23
CA THR A 238 -7.19 -2.99 -0.86
C THR A 238 -8.38 -3.95 -1.03
N GLN A 239 -8.96 -4.43 0.07
CA GLN A 239 -10.20 -5.20 -0.01
C GLN A 239 -11.33 -4.39 -0.64
N ASN A 240 -11.53 -3.13 -0.25
CA ASN A 240 -12.57 -2.27 -0.83
C ASN A 240 -12.33 -2.05 -2.33
N PHE A 241 -11.09 -1.75 -2.73
CA PHE A 241 -10.72 -1.61 -4.14
C PHE A 241 -11.09 -2.84 -4.96
N PHE A 242 -10.76 -4.04 -4.47
CA PHE A 242 -11.07 -5.27 -5.19
C PHE A 242 -12.58 -5.56 -5.24
N ASN A 243 -13.30 -5.33 -4.13
CA ASN A 243 -14.73 -5.55 -4.04
C ASN A 243 -15.54 -4.55 -4.90
N GLU A 244 -15.22 -3.25 -4.78
CA GLU A 244 -16.04 -2.15 -5.32
C GLU A 244 -15.59 -1.74 -6.72
N ASN A 245 -14.29 -1.74 -7.02
CA ASN A 245 -13.75 -1.27 -8.29
C ASN A 245 -13.42 -2.41 -9.26
N MET A 246 -12.89 -3.53 -8.77
CA MET A 246 -12.51 -4.67 -9.62
C MET A 246 -13.64 -5.73 -9.74
N GLY A 247 -14.67 -5.66 -8.90
CA GLY A 247 -15.77 -6.64 -8.89
C GLY A 247 -15.32 -8.06 -8.59
N LEU A 248 -14.20 -8.21 -7.87
CA LEU A 248 -13.59 -9.49 -7.49
C LEU A 248 -13.37 -9.50 -5.98
N PRO A 249 -14.02 -10.39 -5.22
CA PRO A 249 -13.83 -10.44 -3.78
C PRO A 249 -12.38 -10.69 -3.38
N LEU A 250 -11.90 -9.99 -2.36
CA LEU A 250 -10.60 -10.22 -1.76
C LEU A 250 -10.74 -10.21 -0.23
N THR A 251 -10.17 -11.23 0.41
CA THR A 251 -9.93 -11.24 1.86
C THR A 251 -8.43 -11.20 2.13
N MET A 252 -8.01 -10.32 3.04
CA MET A 252 -6.63 -10.18 3.49
C MET A 252 -6.53 -10.48 5.00
N THR A 253 -5.64 -11.39 5.37
CA THR A 253 -5.43 -11.84 6.75
C THR A 253 -3.97 -11.66 7.13
N PRO A 254 -3.60 -10.51 7.73
CA PRO A 254 -2.27 -10.30 8.28
C PRO A 254 -2.09 -11.08 9.59
N ASP A 255 -0.90 -11.63 9.78
CA ASP A 255 -0.40 -12.14 11.04
C ASP A 255 0.61 -11.14 11.60
N TYR A 256 0.30 -10.54 12.75
CA TYR A 256 1.12 -9.51 13.36
C TYR A 256 2.28 -10.07 14.20
N GLU A 257 2.25 -11.36 14.54
CA GLU A 257 3.30 -12.03 15.30
C GLU A 257 4.42 -12.53 14.38
N THR A 258 4.07 -13.02 13.18
CA THR A 258 5.04 -13.51 12.18
C THR A 258 5.39 -12.45 11.12
N GLY A 259 4.50 -11.49 10.90
CA GLY A 259 4.61 -10.48 9.83
C GLY A 259 4.15 -10.99 8.47
N GLU A 260 3.54 -12.17 8.42
CA GLU A 260 2.96 -12.75 7.21
C GLU A 260 1.64 -12.05 6.83
N CYS A 261 1.25 -12.12 5.56
CA CYS A 261 -0.06 -11.66 5.13
C CYS A 261 -0.62 -12.56 4.03
N GLN A 262 -1.76 -13.19 4.30
CA GLN A 262 -2.46 -14.04 3.34
C GLN A 262 -3.53 -13.25 2.60
N PHE A 263 -3.44 -13.23 1.27
CA PHE A 263 -4.47 -12.72 0.36
C PHE A 263 -5.25 -13.90 -0.19
N ALA A 264 -6.56 -13.77 -0.30
CA ALA A 264 -7.44 -14.79 -0.86
C ALA A 264 -8.42 -14.15 -1.86
N PHE A 265 -8.10 -14.23 -3.14
CA PHE A 265 -8.92 -13.70 -4.23
C PHE A 265 -10.08 -14.64 -4.55
N GLY A 266 -11.26 -14.09 -4.78
CA GLY A 266 -12.50 -14.85 -4.92
C GLY A 266 -13.11 -15.32 -3.60
N SER A 267 -12.45 -15.08 -2.46
CA SER A 267 -13.02 -15.36 -1.14
C SER A 267 -13.80 -14.16 -0.62
N CYS A 268 -15.08 -14.36 -0.31
CA CYS A 268 -15.87 -13.41 0.46
C CYS A 268 -16.15 -14.03 1.82
N ARG A 269 -15.31 -13.74 2.84
CA ARG A 269 -15.76 -13.95 4.21
C ARG A 269 -16.80 -12.88 4.49
N HIS A 270 -18.07 -13.20 4.24
CA HIS A 270 -19.16 -12.47 4.85
C HIS A 270 -18.83 -12.42 6.35
N SER A 271 -18.57 -11.23 6.86
CA SER A 271 -18.59 -10.99 8.30
C SER A 271 -19.94 -11.50 8.76
N LYS A 272 -19.98 -12.68 9.39
CA LYS A 272 -21.13 -13.06 10.20
C LYS A 272 -21.17 -12.01 11.29
N ARG A 273 -22.00 -10.98 11.12
CA ARG A 273 -22.57 -10.24 12.25
C ARG A 273 -23.17 -11.31 13.13
N SER A 274 -22.46 -11.66 14.20
CA SER A 274 -23.03 -12.37 15.34
C SER A 274 -24.29 -11.60 15.73
N GLY A 275 -25.42 -12.28 15.61
CA GLY A 275 -26.75 -11.77 15.97
C GLY A 275 -26.90 -11.55 17.45
#